data_AF-A0A949Q6Y3-F1
#
_entry.id   AF-A0A949Q6Y3-F1
#
_cell.length_a   1.000
_cell.length_b   1.000
_cell.length_c   1.000
_cell.angle_alpha   90.00
_cell.angle_beta   90.00
_cell.angle_gamma   90.00
#
_symmetry.space_group_name_H-M   'P 1'
#
loop_
_entity.id
_entity.type
_entity.pdbx_description
1 polymer ?
#
loop_
_entity_poly.entity_id
_entity_poly.type
_entity_poly.pdbx_seq_one_letter_code
_entity_poly.pdbx_strand_id
1 'polypeptide(L)' 'MIDPKRPPLTPPVQRDKGEREFAFTSADFERVRKLIYQHAGISLSAVKQDMVYSRLARRLRATGLNSFGDYLALLE' A
#
# COMPACT_ATOMS: atom_id res chain seq x y z
N MET A 1 -18.77 32.05 -6.60
CA MET A 1 -19.41 30.80 -6.15
C MET A 1 -19.41 29.86 -7.34
N ILE A 2 -18.53 28.85 -7.34
CA ILE A 2 -18.51 27.53 -8.00
C ILE A 2 -17.02 27.15 -8.14
N ASP A 3 -16.54 26.37 -7.18
CA ASP A 3 -15.23 25.70 -7.20
C ASP A 3 -15.21 24.66 -8.34
N PRO A 4 -14.33 24.75 -9.34
CA PRO A 4 -14.22 23.69 -10.34
C PRO A 4 -13.43 22.52 -9.74
N LYS A 5 -14.12 21.38 -9.61
CA LYS A 5 -13.59 20.08 -9.20
C LYS A 5 -12.23 19.80 -9.85
N ARG A 6 -11.17 19.71 -9.03
CA ARG A 6 -9.93 19.04 -9.43
C ARG A 6 -10.22 17.53 -9.58
N PRO A 7 -10.04 16.93 -10.76
CA PRO A 7 -10.05 15.47 -10.85
C PRO A 7 -8.80 14.93 -10.13
N PRO A 8 -8.89 13.80 -9.40
CA PRO A 8 -7.71 13.19 -8.80
C PRO A 8 -6.80 12.69 -9.92
N LEU A 9 -5.55 13.15 -9.91
CA LEU A 9 -4.47 12.65 -10.74
C LEU A 9 -4.23 11.19 -10.35
N THR A 10 -4.86 10.24 -11.05
CA THR A 10 -4.41 8.85 -11.04
C THR A 10 -3.12 8.78 -11.85
N PRO A 11 -1.95 8.54 -11.24
CA PRO A 11 -0.73 8.38 -11.99
C PRO A 11 -0.84 7.13 -12.89
N PRO A 12 -0.26 7.15 -14.10
CA PRO A 12 -0.29 6.02 -15.01
C PRO A 12 0.39 4.81 -14.36
N VAL A 13 -0.35 3.71 -14.28
CA VAL A 13 0.13 2.40 -13.83
C VAL A 13 1.24 1.93 -14.79
N GLN A 14 2.49 2.23 -14.44
CA GLN A 14 3.67 1.73 -15.14
C GLN A 14 3.87 0.26 -14.80
N ARG A 15 3.48 -0.60 -15.74
CA ARG A 15 3.87 -2.01 -15.73
C ARG A 15 5.22 -2.16 -16.42
N ASP A 16 6.25 -2.39 -15.61
CA ASP A 16 7.00 -3.65 -15.58
C ASP A 16 8.52 -3.49 -15.39
N LYS A 17 9.03 -4.16 -14.36
CA LYS A 17 10.04 -5.21 -14.55
C LYS A 17 9.89 -6.22 -13.39
N GLY A 18 8.95 -7.16 -13.55
CA GLY A 18 8.64 -8.23 -12.58
C GLY A 18 7.26 -8.10 -11.91
N GLU A 19 6.20 -7.92 -12.71
CA GLU A 19 4.75 -8.12 -12.43
C GLU A 19 4.27 -8.10 -10.96
N ARG A 20 4.50 -6.99 -10.26
CA ARG A 20 3.74 -6.70 -9.03
C ARG A 20 2.33 -6.26 -9.41
N GLU A 21 1.35 -7.13 -9.15
CA GLU A 21 -0.08 -6.87 -9.43
C GLU A 21 -0.61 -5.57 -8.79
N PHE A 22 -0.07 -5.17 -7.65
CA PHE A 22 -0.43 -3.92 -6.96
C PHE A 22 0.80 -3.01 -6.84
N ALA A 23 0.60 -1.70 -7.03
CA ALA A 23 1.65 -0.72 -6.81
C ALA A 23 2.02 -0.66 -5.33
N PHE A 24 3.26 -1.02 -4.99
CA PHE A 24 3.76 -0.98 -3.62
C PHE A 24 4.96 -0.05 -3.54
N THR A 25 4.73 1.15 -3.02
CA THR A 25 5.76 2.18 -2.92
C THR A 25 6.53 2.05 -1.61
N SER A 26 7.71 2.68 -1.55
CA SER A 26 8.46 2.79 -0.29
C SER A 26 7.67 3.53 0.79
N ALA A 27 6.79 4.47 0.42
CA ALA A 27 5.92 5.18 1.36
C ALA A 27 4.87 4.24 1.99
N ASP A 28 4.28 3.33 1.20
CA ASP A 28 3.37 2.30 1.71
C ASP A 28 4.12 1.37 2.68
N PHE A 29 5.34 0.96 2.31
CA PHE A 29 6.16 0.11 3.18
C PHE A 29 6.49 0.77 4.52
N GLU A 30 6.88 2.05 4.53
CA GLU A 30 7.15 2.78 5.77
C GLU A 30 5.89 2.96 6.63
N ARG A 31 4.71 3.15 6.03
CA ARG A 31 3.42 3.13 6.76
C ARG A 31 3.17 1.78 7.42
N VAL A 32 3.32 0.69 6.68
CA VAL A 32 3.17 -0.68 7.22
C VAL A 32 4.13 -0.91 8.38
N ARG A 33 5.39 -0.50 8.22
CA ARG A 33 6.41 -0.64 9.26
C ARG A 33 6.04 0.14 10.52
N LYS A 34 5.54 1.37 10.39
CA LYS A 34 5.03 2.15 11.53
C LYS A 34 3.85 1.45 12.21
N LEU A 35 2.87 0.98 11.46
CA LEU A 35 1.71 0.25 12.01
C LEU A 35 2.16 -1.02 12.77
N ILE A 36 3.01 -1.84 12.18
CA ILE A 36 3.54 -3.05 12.84
C ILE A 36 4.32 -2.67 14.11
N TYR A 37 5.12 -1.61 14.05
CA TYR A 37 5.85 -1.11 15.22
C TYR A 37 4.90 -0.62 16.33
N GLN A 38 3.82 0.10 15.99
CA GLN A 38 2.82 0.56 16.95
C GLN A 38 2.01 -0.60 17.56
N HIS A 39 1.57 -1.57 16.76
CA HIS A 39 0.71 -2.67 17.22
C HIS A 39 1.47 -3.81 17.91
N ALA A 40 2.68 -4.13 17.44
CA ALA A 40 3.42 -5.31 17.89
C ALA A 40 4.78 -4.97 18.54
N GLY A 41 5.21 -3.71 18.52
CA GLY A 41 6.50 -3.28 19.09
C GLY A 41 7.73 -3.80 18.32
N ILE A 42 7.54 -4.41 17.15
CA ILE A 42 8.63 -5.01 16.36
C ILE A 42 9.01 -4.14 15.17
N SER A 43 10.31 -4.03 14.92
CA SER A 43 10.84 -3.36 13.73
C SER A 43 10.90 -4.32 12.54
N LEU A 44 10.15 -4.01 11.48
CA LEU A 44 10.24 -4.73 10.22
C LEU A 44 11.47 -4.26 9.42
N SER A 45 12.36 -5.18 9.07
CA SER A 45 13.51 -4.89 8.20
C SER A 45 13.09 -4.80 6.73
N ALA A 46 13.76 -3.93 5.96
CA ALA A 46 13.54 -3.78 4.51
C ALA A 46 13.70 -5.08 3.71
N VAL A 47 14.53 -6.02 4.19
CA VAL A 47 14.69 -7.35 3.57
C VAL A 47 13.37 -8.15 3.53
N LYS A 48 12.43 -7.87 4.44
CA LYS A 48 11.12 -8.54 4.49
C LYS A 48 10.04 -7.83 3.66
N GLN A 49 10.40 -6.81 2.88
CA GLN A 49 9.47 -6.04 2.06
C GLN A 49 8.66 -6.93 1.10
N ASP A 50 9.31 -7.92 0.49
CA ASP A 50 8.66 -8.84 -0.45
C ASP A 50 7.64 -9.77 0.25
N MET A 51 8.00 -10.29 1.43
CA MET A 51 7.09 -11.09 2.27
C MET A 51 5.85 -10.29 2.69
N VAL A 52 6.05 -9.02 3.06
CA VAL A 52 4.96 -8.12 3.45
C VAL A 52 4.08 -7.78 2.26
N TYR A 53 4.67 -7.46 1.11
CA TYR A 53 3.94 -7.26 -0.14
C TYR A 53 3.06 -8.46 -0.47
N SER A 54 3.61 -9.68 -0.46
CA SER A 54 2.87 -10.91 -0.78
C SER A 54 1.68 -11.15 0.17
N ARG A 55 1.86 -10.93 1.48
CA ARG A 55 0.78 -11.05 2.47
C ARG A 55 -0.31 -9.99 2.26
N LEU A 56 0.08 -8.74 2.09
CA LEU A 56 -0.86 -7.64 1.91
C LEU A 56 -1.61 -7.77 0.58
N ALA A 57 -0.94 -8.16 -0.51
CA ALA A 57 -1.58 -8.39 -1.82
C ALA A 57 -2.68 -9.46 -1.74
N ARG A 58 -2.45 -10.56 -1.00
CA ARG A 58 -3.50 -11.56 -0.75
C ARG A 58 -4.68 -10.98 0.03
N ARG A 59 -4.43 -10.12 1.01
CA ARG A 59 -5.49 -9.47 1.80
C ARG A 59 -6.28 -8.47 0.97
N LEU A 60 -5.61 -7.68 0.13
CA LEU A 60 -6.22 -6.78 -0.84
C LEU A 60 -7.21 -7.50 -1.76
N ARG A 61 -6.81 -8.65 -2.32
CA ARG A 61 -7.72 -9.49 -3.13
C ARG A 61 -8.93 -9.97 -2.32
N ALA A 62 -8.72 -10.38 -1.07
CA ALA A 62 -9.79 -10.87 -0.21
C ALA A 62 -10.77 -9.76 0.23
N THR A 63 -10.30 -8.52 0.38
CA THR A 63 -11.14 -7.37 0.72
C THR A 63 -11.70 -6.65 -0.51
N GLY A 64 -11.27 -7.02 -1.72
CA GLY A 64 -11.65 -6.35 -2.97
C GLY A 64 -11.03 -4.97 -3.16
N LEU A 65 -10.03 -4.60 -2.35
CA LEU A 65 -9.34 -3.32 -2.43
C LEU A 65 -8.27 -3.35 -3.53
N ASN A 66 -7.92 -2.19 -4.08
CA ASN A 66 -6.97 -2.09 -5.20
C ASN A 66 -5.69 -1.33 -4.85
N SER A 67 -5.59 -0.81 -3.62
CA SER A 67 -4.45 -0.01 -3.16
C SER A 67 -4.10 -0.34 -1.71
N PHE A 68 -2.81 -0.46 -1.42
CA PHE A 68 -2.33 -0.64 -0.04
C PHE A 68 -2.71 0.55 0.84
N GLY A 69 -2.75 1.77 0.31
CA GLY A 69 -3.22 2.95 1.02
C GLY A 69 -4.63 2.77 1.60
N ASP A 70 -5.60 2.35 0.79
CA ASP A 70 -6.97 2.09 1.24
C ASP A 70 -7.02 0.96 2.28
N TYR A 71 -6.22 -0.10 2.10
CA TYR A 71 -6.15 -1.19 3.07
C TYR A 71 -5.54 -0.74 4.40
N LEU A 72 -4.51 0.11 4.37
CA LEU A 72 -3.85 0.64 5.57
C LEU A 72 -4.74 1.65 6.29
N ALA A 73 -5.52 2.44 5.57
CA ALA A 73 -6.50 3.37 6.17
C ALA A 73 -7.62 2.66 6.95
N LEU A 74 -7.87 1.37 6.68
CA LEU A 74 -8.79 0.55 7.48
C LEU A 74 -8.14 -0.02 8.76
N LEU A 75 -6.81 0.06 8.86
CA LEU A 75 -6.03 -0.44 10.01
C LEU A 75 -5.55 0.69 10.93
N GLU A 76 -5.53 1.93 10.45
CA GLU A 76 -5.37 3.16 11.25
C GLU A 76 -6.62 3.43 12.10
#